data_AF-A0A556CAN2-F1
#
_entry.id   AF-A0A556CAN2-F1
#
_cell.length_a   1.000
_cell.length_b   1.000
_cell.length_c   1.000
_cell.angle_alpha   90.00
_cell.angle_beta   90.00
_cell.angle_gamma   90.00
#
_symmetry.space_group_name_H-M   'P 1'
#
loop_
_entity.id
_entity.type
_entity.pdbx_description
1 polymer ?
#
loop_
_entity_poly.entity_id
_entity_poly.type
_entity_poly.pdbx_seq_one_letter_code
_entity_poly.pdbx_strand_id
1 'polypeptide(L)'
;MNTAVESQGPDRRADSIQAFMARYLGENQIFDVLIDDDRSGEAADLVGIRIDGGDLHIMLVHCKYSSKPDAGSRLKDLYEDCGQAMRGARWRDNAALPLLEHLDRRAAGYTRRFGGTAFEIGDREMLFQITQQASLLFPRFTTIIAQPGLSIGSASDEQLRLIAGAASYVQTVTKGRFEVYGSV
;
A
#
# COMPACT_ATOMS: atom_id res chain seq x y z
N MET A 1 -17.43 4.20 -5.98
CA MET A 1 -16.63 4.06 -4.75
C MET A 1 -17.22 4.98 -3.71
N ASN A 2 -17.49 4.46 -2.51
CA ASN A 2 -17.91 5.20 -1.35
C ASN A 2 -16.65 5.70 -0.61
N THR A 3 -16.43 7.02 -0.63
CA THR A 3 -15.23 7.66 -0.05
C THR A 3 -15.21 7.66 1.47
N ALA A 4 -16.23 7.13 2.14
CA ALA A 4 -16.29 6.96 3.60
C ALA A 4 -15.99 5.52 4.04
N VAL A 5 -15.66 4.63 3.10
CA VAL A 5 -15.37 3.22 3.37
C VAL A 5 -13.96 2.93 2.88
N GLU A 6 -13.06 2.71 3.83
CA GLU A 6 -11.64 2.43 3.57
C GLU A 6 -11.44 1.00 3.05
N SER A 7 -11.76 0.02 3.91
CA SER A 7 -11.49 -1.40 3.72
C SER A 7 -12.56 -2.12 2.92
N GLN A 8 -12.15 -3.10 2.12
CA GLN A 8 -13.08 -4.05 1.50
C GLN A 8 -13.54 -5.18 2.45
N GLY A 9 -12.79 -5.42 3.53
CA GLY A 9 -13.06 -6.48 4.50
C GLY A 9 -13.06 -7.90 3.90
N PRO A 10 -13.36 -8.93 4.73
CA PRO A 10 -13.31 -10.33 4.29
C PRO A 10 -14.35 -10.67 3.21
N ASP A 11 -15.46 -9.94 3.18
CA ASP A 11 -16.54 -10.11 2.20
C ASP A 11 -16.25 -9.41 0.86
N ARG A 12 -15.09 -8.72 0.73
CA ARG A 12 -14.63 -8.05 -0.49
C ARG A 12 -15.67 -7.09 -1.09
N ARG A 13 -16.18 -6.17 -0.27
CA ARG A 13 -17.15 -5.17 -0.74
C ARG A 13 -16.53 -4.32 -1.86
N ALA A 14 -17.24 -4.17 -2.97
CA ALA A 14 -16.71 -3.52 -4.16
C ALA A 14 -16.68 -1.98 -4.11
N ASP A 15 -17.35 -1.39 -3.12
CA ASP A 15 -17.54 0.06 -3.00
C ASP A 15 -16.52 0.74 -2.08
N SER A 16 -15.53 0.04 -1.51
CA SER A 16 -14.49 0.66 -0.69
C SER A 16 -13.38 1.33 -1.51
N ILE A 17 -12.59 2.18 -0.85
CA ILE A 17 -11.39 2.81 -1.42
C ILE A 17 -10.36 1.75 -1.78
N GLN A 18 -10.10 0.80 -0.88
CA GLN A 18 -9.18 -0.31 -1.13
C GLN A 18 -9.61 -1.15 -2.33
N ALA A 19 -10.90 -1.51 -2.46
CA ALA A 19 -11.40 -2.27 -3.61
C ALA A 19 -11.29 -1.49 -4.93
N PHE A 20 -11.49 -0.17 -4.90
CA PHE A 20 -11.24 0.68 -6.05
C PHE A 20 -9.75 0.68 -6.43
N MET A 21 -8.86 0.86 -5.45
CA MET A 21 -7.41 0.88 -5.68
C MET A 21 -6.91 -0.47 -6.21
N ALA A 22 -7.38 -1.58 -5.66
CA ALA A 22 -7.02 -2.92 -6.14
C ALA A 22 -7.37 -3.10 -7.63
N ARG A 23 -8.60 -2.74 -8.04
CA ARG A 23 -9.00 -2.79 -9.46
C ARG A 23 -8.20 -1.83 -10.32
N TYR A 24 -8.09 -0.57 -9.91
CA TYR A 24 -7.35 0.45 -10.66
C TYR A 24 -5.91 0.03 -10.90
N LEU A 25 -5.23 -0.46 -9.86
CA LEU A 25 -3.85 -0.94 -9.97
C LEU A 25 -3.76 -2.19 -10.83
N GLY A 26 -4.68 -3.16 -10.69
CA GLY A 26 -4.71 -4.36 -11.53
C GLY A 26 -4.96 -4.07 -13.02
N GLU A 27 -5.66 -3.00 -13.35
CA GLU A 27 -5.91 -2.56 -14.73
C GLU A 27 -4.78 -1.73 -15.33
N ASN A 28 -4.01 -1.00 -14.50
CA ASN A 28 -3.05 0.01 -14.97
C ASN A 28 -1.59 -0.33 -14.65
N GLN A 29 -1.32 -1.40 -13.93
CA GLN A 29 0.01 -1.86 -13.55
C GLN A 29 0.12 -3.38 -13.76
N ILE A 30 1.35 -3.89 -13.72
CA ILE A 30 1.61 -5.34 -13.84
C ILE A 30 2.13 -5.82 -12.49
N PHE A 31 1.53 -6.87 -11.96
CA PHE A 31 1.94 -7.54 -10.74
C PHE A 31 2.00 -9.05 -10.96
N ASP A 32 3.00 -9.69 -10.38
CA ASP A 32 2.98 -11.14 -10.18
C ASP A 32 2.06 -11.49 -9.00
N VAL A 33 2.05 -10.61 -8.00
CA VAL A 33 1.27 -10.75 -6.76
C VAL A 33 0.71 -9.39 -6.33
N LEU A 34 -0.58 -9.33 -6.01
CA LEU A 34 -1.21 -8.20 -5.33
C LEU A 34 -1.98 -8.73 -4.12
N ILE A 35 -1.65 -8.26 -2.92
CA ILE A 35 -2.16 -8.80 -1.65
C ILE A 35 -2.94 -7.71 -0.91
N ASP A 36 -4.12 -8.08 -0.42
CA ASP A 36 -4.86 -7.38 0.63
C ASP A 36 -4.25 -7.69 2.00
N ASP A 37 -3.56 -6.71 2.56
CA ASP A 37 -2.93 -6.81 3.88
C ASP A 37 -3.60 -5.98 4.98
N ASP A 38 -4.74 -5.34 4.69
CA ASP A 38 -5.49 -4.39 5.55
C ASP A 38 -6.11 -5.04 6.80
N ARG A 39 -5.28 -5.25 7.83
CA ARG A 39 -5.61 -5.81 9.14
C ARG A 39 -4.53 -5.40 10.14
N SER A 40 -4.89 -5.30 11.42
CA SER A 40 -3.94 -5.01 12.53
C SER A 40 -2.52 -5.58 12.33
N GLY A 41 -1.53 -4.68 12.34
CA GLY A 41 -0.12 -5.02 12.17
C GLY A 41 0.30 -5.28 10.72
N GLU A 42 -0.42 -4.74 9.75
CA GLU A 42 -0.08 -4.78 8.32
C GLU A 42 1.23 -4.06 7.95
N ALA A 43 1.67 -4.36 6.72
CA ALA A 43 2.69 -3.58 6.05
C ALA A 43 2.11 -2.33 5.35
N ALA A 44 0.98 -2.51 4.67
CA ALA A 44 0.17 -1.50 3.98
C ALA A 44 -1.22 -2.11 3.71
N ASP A 45 -2.20 -1.35 3.22
CA ASP A 45 -3.53 -1.89 2.90
C ASP A 45 -3.50 -2.83 1.70
N LEU A 46 -2.72 -2.46 0.67
CA LEU A 46 -2.41 -3.31 -0.47
C LEU A 46 -0.90 -3.36 -0.70
N VAL A 47 -0.40 -4.56 -1.02
CA VAL A 47 1.00 -4.76 -1.41
C VAL A 47 1.08 -5.43 -2.77
N GLY A 48 1.60 -4.68 -3.74
CA GLY A 48 1.88 -5.16 -5.09
C GLY A 48 3.34 -5.57 -5.23
N ILE A 49 3.61 -6.70 -5.88
CA ILE A 49 4.94 -7.26 -6.07
C ILE A 49 5.11 -7.71 -7.52
N ARG A 50 6.25 -7.36 -8.12
CA ARG A 50 6.65 -7.82 -9.45
C ARG A 50 8.15 -8.03 -9.53
N ILE A 51 8.60 -9.10 -10.20
CA ILE A 51 9.98 -9.26 -10.63
C ILE A 51 10.08 -8.78 -12.08
N ASP A 52 11.02 -7.88 -12.36
CA ASP A 52 11.30 -7.44 -13.74
C ASP A 52 12.77 -7.07 -13.89
N GLY A 53 13.44 -7.62 -14.91
CA GLY A 53 14.82 -7.23 -15.24
C GLY A 53 15.86 -7.35 -14.11
N GLY A 54 15.66 -8.24 -13.13
CA GLY A 54 16.54 -8.37 -11.95
C GLY A 54 16.19 -7.45 -10.77
N ASP A 55 15.13 -6.65 -10.92
CA ASP A 55 14.59 -5.81 -9.85
C ASP A 55 13.37 -6.49 -9.20
N LEU A 56 13.26 -6.35 -7.88
CA LEU A 56 12.09 -6.71 -7.08
C LEU A 56 11.28 -5.43 -6.82
N HIS A 57 10.25 -5.22 -7.64
CA HIS A 57 9.35 -4.09 -7.49
C HIS A 57 8.34 -4.37 -6.38
N ILE A 58 8.27 -3.46 -5.39
CA ILE A 58 7.35 -3.52 -4.27
C ILE A 58 6.57 -2.20 -4.24
N MET A 59 5.25 -2.30 -4.25
CA MET A 59 4.32 -1.19 -4.13
C MET A 59 3.57 -1.31 -2.81
N LEU A 60 3.73 -0.33 -1.92
CA LEU A 60 2.99 -0.22 -0.66
C LEU A 60 1.91 0.85 -0.82
N VAL A 61 0.66 0.47 -0.65
CA VAL A 61 -0.49 1.37 -0.84
C VAL A 61 -1.21 1.55 0.49
N HIS A 62 -1.29 2.80 0.93
CA HIS A 62 -2.00 3.21 2.14
C HIS A 62 -3.31 3.90 1.73
N CYS A 63 -4.45 3.32 2.08
CA CYS A 63 -5.78 3.82 1.75
C CYS A 63 -6.38 4.52 2.96
N LYS A 64 -6.92 5.73 2.77
CA LYS A 64 -7.61 6.44 3.85
C LYS A 64 -8.87 7.14 3.37
N TYR A 65 -9.95 6.98 4.12
CA TYR A 65 -11.13 7.84 3.96
C TYR A 65 -10.95 9.17 4.70
N SER A 66 -11.65 10.22 4.25
CA SER A 66 -11.70 11.45 5.04
C SER A 66 -12.71 11.32 6.16
N SER A 67 -12.23 11.40 7.40
CA SER A 67 -13.04 11.11 8.59
C SER A 67 -14.16 12.13 8.85
N LYS A 68 -13.98 13.39 8.43
CA LYS A 68 -14.99 14.47 8.51
C LYS A 68 -14.78 15.52 7.40
N PRO A 69 -15.82 16.27 6.99
CA PRO A 69 -15.73 17.32 5.97
C PRO A 69 -14.92 18.55 6.38
N ASP A 70 -14.56 18.68 7.65
CA ASP A 70 -13.79 19.81 8.16
C ASP A 70 -12.32 19.76 7.72
N ALA A 71 -11.65 20.92 7.63
CA ALA A 71 -10.25 20.96 7.22
C ALA A 71 -9.30 20.25 8.21
N GLY A 72 -9.60 20.32 9.52
CA GLY A 72 -8.73 19.75 10.57
C GLY A 72 -8.71 18.22 10.60
N SER A 73 -9.82 17.55 10.27
CA SER A 73 -9.88 16.09 10.17
C SER A 73 -9.03 15.59 9.01
N ARG A 74 -9.10 16.25 7.84
CA ARG A 74 -8.28 15.90 6.67
C ARG A 74 -6.79 15.96 6.96
N LEU A 75 -6.34 16.96 7.73
CA LEU A 75 -4.94 17.07 8.13
C LEU A 75 -4.54 15.96 9.10
N LYS A 76 -5.40 15.62 10.08
CA LYS A 76 -5.15 14.50 11.00
C LYS A 76 -5.03 13.17 10.25
N ASP A 77 -5.93 12.92 9.31
CA ASP A 77 -5.90 11.71 8.47
C ASP A 77 -4.56 11.64 7.69
N LEU A 78 -4.10 12.76 7.12
CA LEU A 78 -2.79 12.83 6.45
C LEU A 78 -1.59 12.56 7.37
N TYR A 79 -1.65 12.99 8.63
CA TYR A 79 -0.57 12.68 9.59
C TYR A 79 -0.44 11.19 9.83
N GLU A 80 -1.57 10.48 9.89
CA GLU A 80 -1.61 9.03 10.02
C GLU A 80 -1.01 8.36 8.79
N ASP A 81 -1.50 8.71 7.59
CA ASP A 81 -1.05 8.11 6.31
C ASP A 81 0.44 8.36 6.05
N CYS A 82 0.90 9.59 6.29
CA CYS A 82 2.32 9.92 6.19
C CYS A 82 3.15 9.11 7.19
N GLY A 83 2.64 8.93 8.42
CA GLY A 83 3.26 8.08 9.43
C GLY A 83 3.37 6.63 9.01
N GLN A 84 2.31 6.07 8.43
CA GLN A 84 2.29 4.71 7.90
C GLN A 84 3.28 4.56 6.73
N ALA A 85 3.29 5.49 5.78
CA ALA A 85 4.22 5.50 4.65
C ALA A 85 5.68 5.54 5.11
N MET A 86 6.01 6.40 6.09
CA MET A 86 7.36 6.46 6.68
C MET A 86 7.74 5.16 7.40
N ARG A 87 6.81 4.54 8.14
CA ARG A 87 7.04 3.25 8.79
C ARG A 87 7.26 2.14 7.75
N GLY A 88 6.46 2.14 6.69
CA GLY A 88 6.53 1.21 5.58
C GLY A 88 7.85 1.26 4.81
N ALA A 89 8.51 2.42 4.75
CA ALA A 89 9.82 2.57 4.12
C ALA A 89 10.89 1.62 4.68
N ARG A 90 10.78 1.24 5.97
CA ARG A 90 11.73 0.31 6.62
C ARG A 90 11.62 -1.11 6.08
N TRP A 91 10.53 -1.46 5.41
CA TRP A 91 10.40 -2.76 4.75
C TRP A 91 11.41 -2.98 3.62
N ARG A 92 12.10 -1.93 3.14
CA ARG A 92 13.20 -2.09 2.20
C ARG A 92 14.42 -2.77 2.80
N ASP A 93 14.61 -2.67 4.12
CA ASP A 93 15.77 -3.22 4.80
C ASP A 93 15.93 -4.72 4.47
N ASN A 94 17.18 -5.20 4.44
CA ASN A 94 17.52 -6.60 4.15
C ASN A 94 16.87 -7.14 2.86
N ALA A 95 16.95 -6.36 1.77
CA ALA A 95 16.40 -6.71 0.45
C ALA A 95 14.90 -7.02 0.45
N ALA A 96 14.15 -6.42 1.39
CA ALA A 96 12.73 -6.66 1.59
C ALA A 96 12.32 -8.10 1.97
N LEU A 97 13.27 -8.99 2.27
CA LEU A 97 12.98 -10.34 2.77
C LEU A 97 12.05 -10.34 3.99
N PRO A 98 12.25 -9.47 5.01
CA PRO A 98 11.35 -9.43 6.17
C PRO A 98 9.89 -9.09 5.80
N LEU A 99 9.68 -8.30 4.73
CA LEU A 99 8.34 -7.98 4.24
C LEU A 99 7.71 -9.22 3.58
N LEU A 100 8.45 -9.92 2.72
CA LEU A 100 7.92 -11.11 2.05
C LEU A 100 7.52 -12.21 3.05
N GLU A 101 8.37 -12.47 4.05
CA GLU A 101 8.07 -13.40 5.14
C GLU A 101 6.88 -12.94 5.99
N HIS A 102 6.74 -11.63 6.19
CA HIS A 102 5.61 -11.05 6.89
C HIS A 102 4.29 -11.28 6.13
N LEU A 103 4.29 -11.05 4.82
CA LEU A 103 3.14 -11.25 3.95
C LEU A 103 2.75 -12.73 3.86
N ASP A 104 3.71 -13.65 3.73
CA ASP A 104 3.40 -15.09 3.69
C ASP A 104 2.68 -15.56 4.97
N ARG A 105 3.20 -15.16 6.14
CA ARG A 105 2.59 -15.50 7.43
C ARG A 105 1.17 -14.93 7.56
N ARG A 106 0.95 -13.73 7.07
CA ARG A 106 -0.35 -13.04 7.15
C ARG A 106 -1.36 -13.59 6.16
N ALA A 107 -0.95 -13.91 4.93
CA ALA A 107 -1.79 -14.59 3.95
C ALA A 107 -2.23 -15.97 4.45
N ALA A 108 -1.32 -16.76 5.02
CA ALA A 108 -1.68 -18.04 5.66
C ALA A 108 -2.64 -17.85 6.84
N GLY A 109 -2.44 -16.80 7.65
CA GLY A 109 -3.35 -16.43 8.73
C GLY A 109 -4.75 -16.05 8.25
N TYR A 110 -4.83 -15.30 7.15
CA TYR A 110 -6.10 -14.92 6.52
C TYR A 110 -6.91 -16.15 6.10
N THR A 111 -6.30 -17.05 5.33
CA THR A 111 -6.97 -18.27 4.86
C THR A 111 -7.46 -19.13 6.02
N ARG A 112 -6.65 -19.30 7.08
CA ARG A 112 -7.09 -20.03 8.28
C ARG A 112 -8.28 -19.39 8.98
N ARG A 113 -8.37 -18.06 9.00
CA ARG A 113 -9.41 -17.33 9.73
C ARG A 113 -10.70 -17.19 8.93
N PHE A 114 -10.61 -16.97 7.63
CA PHE A 114 -11.75 -16.59 6.79
C PHE A 114 -12.08 -17.59 5.68
N GLY A 115 -11.27 -18.64 5.46
CA GLY A 115 -11.52 -19.68 4.46
C GLY A 115 -11.30 -19.27 3.01
N GLY A 116 -10.81 -18.05 2.75
CA GLY A 116 -10.56 -17.50 1.41
C GLY A 116 -9.10 -17.09 1.16
N THR A 117 -8.88 -16.30 0.11
CA THR A 117 -7.56 -15.78 -0.29
C THR A 117 -7.41 -14.29 0.00
N ALA A 118 -6.24 -13.89 0.49
CA ALA A 118 -5.83 -12.50 0.63
C ALA A 118 -5.27 -11.93 -0.69
N PHE A 119 -5.10 -12.76 -1.72
CA PHE A 119 -4.54 -12.34 -3.00
C PHE A 119 -5.63 -11.77 -3.92
N GLU A 120 -5.42 -10.57 -4.42
CA GLU A 120 -6.16 -9.98 -5.55
C GLU A 120 -5.63 -10.51 -6.89
N ILE A 121 -4.31 -10.67 -6.99
CA ILE A 121 -3.58 -11.18 -8.15
C ILE A 121 -2.52 -12.15 -7.65
N GLY A 122 -2.34 -13.25 -8.39
CA GLY A 122 -1.40 -14.31 -8.03
C GLY A 122 -1.89 -15.12 -6.83
N ASP A 123 -0.95 -15.79 -6.18
CA ASP A 123 -1.23 -16.66 -5.05
C ASP A 123 -0.01 -16.80 -4.12
N ARG A 124 -0.17 -17.64 -3.10
CA ARG A 124 0.86 -17.91 -2.10
C ARG A 124 2.06 -18.66 -2.69
N GLU A 125 1.86 -19.49 -3.70
CA GLU A 125 2.96 -20.21 -4.35
C GLU A 125 3.85 -19.23 -5.12
N MET A 126 3.26 -18.30 -5.86
CA MET A 126 3.98 -17.21 -6.53
C MET A 126 4.77 -16.35 -5.53
N LEU A 127 4.15 -15.96 -4.41
CA LEU A 127 4.85 -15.22 -3.36
C LEU A 127 6.05 -15.99 -2.80
N PHE A 128 5.90 -17.30 -2.60
CA PHE A 128 6.99 -18.17 -2.16
C PHE A 128 8.13 -18.22 -3.18
N GLN A 129 7.82 -18.38 -4.47
CA GLN A 129 8.81 -18.38 -5.54
C GLN A 129 9.59 -17.05 -5.60
N ILE A 130 8.90 -15.91 -5.46
CA ILE A 130 9.53 -14.59 -5.37
C ILE A 130 10.46 -14.51 -4.15
N THR A 131 10.00 -14.99 -2.99
CA THR A 131 10.77 -14.98 -1.73
C THR A 131 12.10 -15.73 -1.88
N GLN A 132 12.10 -16.87 -2.58
CA GLN A 132 13.30 -17.67 -2.81
C GLN A 132 14.35 -16.96 -3.67
N GLN A 133 13.94 -15.99 -4.49
CA GLN A 133 14.82 -15.26 -5.40
C GLN A 133 15.20 -13.87 -4.86
N ALA A 134 14.47 -13.35 -3.87
CA ALA A 134 14.57 -11.95 -3.43
C ALA A 134 15.98 -11.50 -3.01
N SER A 135 16.80 -12.40 -2.45
CA SER A 135 18.19 -12.10 -2.08
C SER A 135 19.11 -11.80 -3.27
N LEU A 136 18.71 -12.20 -4.49
CA LEU A 136 19.43 -11.98 -5.74
C LEU A 136 18.91 -10.76 -6.52
N LEU A 137 17.83 -10.14 -6.06
CA LEU A 137 17.15 -9.05 -6.75
C LEU A 137 17.42 -7.71 -6.08
N PHE A 138 17.34 -6.63 -6.85
CA PHE A 138 17.46 -5.28 -6.30
C PHE A 138 16.08 -4.72 -5.93
N PRO A 139 15.82 -4.33 -4.67
CA PRO A 139 14.51 -3.85 -4.25
C PRO A 139 14.21 -2.44 -4.78
N ARG A 140 13.07 -2.30 -5.48
CA ARG A 140 12.53 -1.04 -6.00
C ARG A 140 11.18 -0.74 -5.34
N PHE A 141 11.14 0.27 -4.47
CA PHE A 141 9.92 0.61 -3.74
C PHE A 141 9.14 1.74 -4.42
N THR A 142 7.82 1.62 -4.40
CA THR A 142 6.88 2.73 -4.64
C THR A 142 5.91 2.77 -3.46
N THR A 143 5.77 3.93 -2.82
CA THR A 143 4.78 4.14 -1.77
C THR A 143 3.66 5.03 -2.32
N ILE A 144 2.42 4.61 -2.14
CA ILE A 144 1.22 5.34 -2.57
C ILE A 144 0.39 5.67 -1.34
N ILE A 145 -0.02 6.92 -1.20
CA ILE A 145 -1.12 7.32 -0.32
C ILE A 145 -2.35 7.56 -1.20
N ALA A 146 -3.41 6.78 -0.99
CA ALA A 146 -4.68 6.89 -1.68
C ALA A 146 -5.74 7.50 -0.75
N GLN A 147 -5.94 8.80 -0.87
CA GLN A 147 -6.87 9.56 -0.04
C GLN A 147 -7.82 10.39 -0.91
N PRO A 148 -8.93 9.82 -1.40
CA PRO A 148 -9.87 10.51 -2.28
C PRO A 148 -10.46 11.81 -1.71
N GLY A 149 -10.50 11.94 -0.37
CA GLY A 149 -10.97 13.16 0.31
C GLY A 149 -9.97 14.33 0.30
N LEU A 150 -8.73 14.11 -0.15
CA LEU A 150 -7.76 15.15 -0.40
C LEU A 150 -7.96 15.69 -1.83
N SER A 151 -8.37 16.95 -1.94
CA SER A 151 -8.36 17.65 -3.23
C SER A 151 -6.95 18.11 -3.55
N ILE A 152 -6.40 17.62 -4.67
CA ILE A 152 -5.04 17.96 -5.12
C ILE A 152 -4.97 19.44 -5.52
N GLY A 153 -6.00 19.96 -6.20
CA GLY A 153 -6.04 21.35 -6.66
C GLY A 153 -6.23 22.39 -5.53
N SER A 154 -6.71 21.96 -4.36
CA SER A 154 -7.00 22.85 -3.23
C SER A 154 -6.33 22.43 -1.93
N ALA A 155 -5.25 21.64 -2.01
CA ALA A 155 -4.48 21.23 -0.85
C ALA A 155 -3.84 22.46 -0.19
N SER A 156 -3.92 22.55 1.14
CA SER A 156 -3.29 23.65 1.88
C SER A 156 -1.77 23.50 1.91
N ASP A 157 -1.05 24.61 2.10
CA ASP A 157 0.40 24.58 2.27
C ASP A 157 0.86 23.65 3.41
N GLU A 158 0.07 23.53 4.47
CA GLU A 158 0.37 22.63 5.59
C GLU A 158 0.28 21.16 5.18
N GLN A 159 -0.77 20.79 4.44
CA GLN A 159 -0.91 19.44 3.88
C GLN A 159 0.24 19.12 2.91
N LEU A 160 0.58 20.06 2.03
CA LEU A 160 1.68 19.91 1.08
C LEU A 160 3.03 19.76 1.78
N ARG A 161 3.29 20.56 2.83
CA ARG A 161 4.52 20.45 3.64
C ARG A 161 4.64 19.10 4.36
N LEU A 162 3.53 18.60 4.91
CA LEU A 162 3.49 17.29 5.57
C LEU A 162 3.80 16.16 4.58
N ILE A 163 3.11 16.16 3.43
CA ILE A 163 3.34 15.20 2.34
C ILE A 163 4.80 15.26 1.87
N ALA A 164 5.35 16.46 1.65
CA ALA A 164 6.73 16.64 1.21
C ALA A 164 7.75 16.10 2.24
N GLY A 165 7.49 16.29 3.54
CA GLY A 165 8.33 15.74 4.61
C GLY A 165 8.35 14.21 4.59
N ALA A 166 7.17 13.58 4.48
CA ALA A 166 7.05 12.13 4.37
C ALA A 166 7.71 11.60 3.10
N ALA A 167 7.45 12.23 1.96
CA ALA A 167 8.05 11.88 0.67
C ALA A 167 9.58 11.95 0.74
N SER A 168 10.14 13.03 1.30
CA SER A 168 11.59 13.20 1.46
C SER A 168 12.21 12.07 2.28
N TYR A 169 11.59 11.70 3.41
CA TYR A 169 12.06 10.58 4.22
C TYR A 169 11.97 9.25 3.47
N VAL A 170 10.80 8.93 2.91
CA VAL A 170 10.55 7.67 2.20
C VAL A 170 11.53 7.54 1.03
N GLN A 171 11.67 8.54 0.18
CA GLN A 171 12.58 8.52 -0.96
C GLN A 171 14.05 8.42 -0.51
N THR A 172 14.41 9.02 0.61
CA THR A 172 15.78 8.91 1.15
C THR A 172 16.09 7.49 1.60
N VAL A 173 15.18 6.86 2.35
CA VAL A 173 15.33 5.49 2.87
C VAL A 173 15.22 4.47 1.74
N THR A 174 14.24 4.65 0.86
CA THR A 174 13.90 3.63 -0.13
C THR A 174 14.63 3.76 -1.46
N LYS A 175 15.11 4.97 -1.79
CA LYS A 175 15.51 5.37 -3.15
C LYS A 175 14.40 5.12 -4.19
N GLY A 176 13.15 5.02 -3.71
CA GLY A 176 11.96 4.69 -4.46
C GLY A 176 11.10 5.91 -4.78
N ARG A 177 9.89 5.65 -5.26
CA ARG A 177 8.88 6.68 -5.57
C ARG A 177 7.92 6.88 -4.41
N PHE A 178 7.34 8.07 -4.35
CA PHE A 178 6.27 8.43 -3.42
C PHE A 178 5.18 9.14 -4.22
N GLU A 179 3.95 8.63 -4.18
CA GLU A 179 2.83 9.12 -4.97
C GLU A 179 1.63 9.37 -4.07
N VAL A 180 0.82 10.39 -4.40
CA VAL A 180 -0.41 10.73 -3.67
C VAL A 180 -1.57 10.78 -4.65
N TYR A 181 -2.60 10.00 -4.38
CA TYR A 181 -3.78 9.86 -5.19
C TYR A 181 -4.94 10.50 -4.43
N GLY A 182 -5.45 11.61 -4.95
CA GLY A 182 -6.55 12.39 -4.36
C GLY A 182 -7.62 12.72 -5.40
N SER A 183 -8.61 13.50 -4.99
CA SER A 183 -9.60 14.08 -5.90
C SER A 183 -9.01 15.24 -6.70
N VAL A 184 -9.48 15.40 -7.94
CA VAL A 184 -9.18 16.54 -8.83
C VAL A 184 -10.18 17.68 -8.63
#